data_AF-A0A3D5BTS4-F1
#
_entry.id   AF-A0A3D5BTS4-F1
#
_cell.length_a   1.000
_cell.length_b   1.000
_cell.length_c   1.000
_cell.angle_alpha   90.00
_cell.angle_beta   90.00
_cell.angle_gamma   90.00
#
_symmetry.space_group_name_H-M   'P 1'
#
loop_
_entity.id
_entity.type
_entity.pdbx_description
1 polymer ?
#
loop_
_entity_poly.entity_id
_entity_poly.type
_entity_poly.pdbx_seq_one_letter_code
_entity_poly.pdbx_strand_id
1 'polypeptide(L)'
;MSNDAVLLERLDRIEQRLERMASSAESSHDLHETLAPILKGAFVSTVAEFNTMDHKVNLDDLFALFRRVMFSVRDITYVLEQLENIIDLWRTVEPMTKPLFLSSVEAFDSMERKGTFEKLSALGEIGSKTAESFSADQIRNMGETLVFFLTVLERISNPETRAVLEKLVDAMTEVDLASVKGVGVIGMAKAMGSKDMQNGLGVALEMVKALGKIKE
;
A
#
# COMPACT_ATOMS: atom_id res chain seq x y z
N MET A 1 -2.99 -11.86 69.72
CA MET A 1 -2.96 -10.49 69.16
C MET A 1 -4.39 -10.14 68.80
N SER A 2 -4.98 -9.16 69.50
CA SER A 2 -6.45 -9.04 69.61
C SER A 2 -7.10 -8.63 68.29
N ASN A 3 -8.23 -9.26 67.97
CA ASN A 3 -9.09 -8.94 66.83
C ASN A 3 -9.52 -7.47 66.80
N ASP A 4 -9.53 -6.80 67.95
CA ASP A 4 -9.88 -5.39 68.09
C ASP A 4 -8.89 -4.47 67.40
N ALA A 5 -7.60 -4.81 67.39
CA ALA A 5 -6.58 -4.01 66.71
C ALA A 5 -6.73 -4.07 65.18
N VAL A 6 -7.12 -5.24 64.65
CA VAL A 6 -7.38 -5.43 63.22
C VAL A 6 -8.69 -4.77 62.79
N LEU A 7 -9.68 -4.73 63.68
CA LEU A 7 -10.95 -4.02 63.44
C LEU A 7 -10.75 -2.50 63.43
N LEU A 8 -9.95 -1.97 64.36
CA LEU A 8 -9.61 -0.54 64.41
C LEU A 8 -8.81 -0.10 63.17
N GLU A 9 -7.82 -0.89 62.75
CA GLU A 9 -7.06 -0.58 61.53
C GLU A 9 -7.93 -0.61 60.26
N ARG A 10 -8.93 -1.51 60.21
CA ARG A 10 -9.89 -1.57 59.09
C ARG A 10 -10.88 -0.41 59.11
N LEU A 11 -11.31 0.02 60.30
CA LEU A 11 -12.17 1.19 60.47
C LEU A 11 -11.44 2.47 60.05
N ASP A 12 -10.21 2.69 60.52
CA ASP A 12 -9.38 3.83 60.12
C ASP A 12 -9.16 3.87 58.60
N ARG A 13 -8.98 2.70 57.99
CA ARG A 13 -8.80 2.59 56.53
C ARG A 13 -10.09 2.86 55.75
N ILE A 14 -11.26 2.57 56.33
CA ILE A 14 -12.56 2.89 55.74
C ILE A 14 -12.85 4.39 55.92
N GLU A 15 -12.53 4.97 57.07
CA GLU A 15 -12.70 6.38 57.38
C GLU A 15 -11.83 7.27 56.48
N GLN A 16 -10.55 6.94 56.30
CA GLN A 16 -9.69 7.63 55.32
C GLN A 16 -10.20 7.53 53.87
N ARG A 17 -10.93 6.46 53.54
CA ARG A 17 -11.53 6.28 52.20
C ARG A 17 -12.81 7.08 52.07
N LEU A 18 -13.58 7.22 53.15
CA LEU A 18 -14.77 8.04 53.25
C LEU A 18 -14.43 9.53 53.23
N GLU A 19 -13.37 9.98 53.89
CA GLU A 19 -12.92 11.39 53.82
C GLU A 19 -12.50 11.81 52.40
N ARG A 20 -11.81 10.93 51.66
CA ARG A 20 -11.45 11.19 50.24
C ARG A 20 -12.65 11.15 49.29
N MET A 21 -13.71 10.39 49.64
CA MET A 21 -14.98 10.43 48.91
C MET A 21 -15.82 11.65 49.27
N ALA A 22 -15.81 12.06 50.55
CA ALA A 22 -16.55 13.21 51.05
C ALA A 22 -16.00 14.53 50.49
N SER A 23 -14.68 14.68 50.37
CA SER A 23 -14.08 15.87 49.74
C SER A 23 -14.36 15.98 48.23
N SER A 24 -14.56 14.87 47.53
CA SER A 24 -15.00 14.84 46.13
C SER A 24 -16.50 15.18 45.99
N ALA A 25 -17.30 14.91 47.01
CA ALA A 25 -18.70 15.32 47.09
C ALA A 25 -18.85 16.82 47.44
N GLU A 26 -17.93 17.38 48.22
CA GLU A 26 -17.89 18.79 48.61
C GLU A 26 -17.52 19.71 47.42
N SER A 27 -16.60 19.30 46.55
CA SER A 27 -16.29 20.02 45.29
C SER A 27 -17.48 20.07 44.31
N SER A 28 -18.38 19.08 44.39
CA SER A 28 -19.62 19.08 43.63
C SER A 28 -20.63 20.10 44.19
N HIS A 29 -20.63 20.35 45.51
CA HIS A 29 -21.47 21.38 46.14
C HIS A 29 -21.06 22.80 45.70
N ASP A 30 -19.75 23.06 45.66
CA ASP A 30 -19.15 24.33 45.23
C ASP A 30 -19.38 24.61 43.73
N LEU A 31 -19.31 23.57 42.89
CA LEU A 31 -19.67 23.65 41.48
C LEU A 31 -21.15 24.00 41.30
N HIS A 32 -22.04 23.39 42.08
CA HIS A 32 -23.48 23.68 42.04
C HIS A 32 -23.77 25.13 42.45
N GLU A 33 -23.14 25.63 43.50
CA GLU A 33 -23.33 27.01 43.97
C GLU A 33 -22.77 28.05 42.98
N THR A 34 -21.68 27.71 42.29
CA THR A 34 -21.05 28.58 41.27
C THR A 34 -21.78 28.53 39.91
N LEU A 35 -22.24 27.35 39.48
CA LEU A 35 -22.92 27.17 38.18
C LEU A 35 -24.41 27.53 38.23
N ALA A 36 -25.10 27.33 39.36
CA ALA A 36 -26.52 27.63 39.50
C ALA A 36 -26.89 29.07 39.07
N PRO A 37 -26.19 30.14 39.50
CA PRO A 37 -26.52 31.50 39.08
C PRO A 37 -26.20 31.75 37.60
N ILE A 38 -25.12 31.17 37.06
CA ILE A 38 -24.74 31.31 35.64
C ILE A 38 -25.76 30.60 34.74
N LEU A 39 -26.15 29.38 35.09
CA LEU A 39 -27.18 28.60 34.40
C LEU A 39 -28.54 29.30 34.47
N LYS A 40 -28.91 29.84 35.64
CA LYS A 40 -30.16 30.61 35.81
C LYS A 40 -30.16 31.87 34.95
N GLY A 41 -29.05 32.61 34.92
CA GLY A 41 -28.89 33.80 34.08
C GLY A 41 -28.96 33.49 32.58
N ALA A 42 -28.23 32.46 32.14
CA ALA A 42 -28.21 32.03 30.74
C ALA A 42 -29.57 31.49 30.28
N PHE A 43 -30.26 30.73 31.13
CA PHE A 43 -31.60 30.21 30.85
C PHE A 43 -32.62 31.34 30.70
N VAL A 44 -32.62 32.32 31.62
CA VAL A 44 -33.53 33.48 31.56
C VAL A 44 -33.23 34.37 30.34
N SER A 45 -31.96 34.58 30.00
CA SER A 45 -31.57 35.34 28.81
C SER A 45 -31.99 34.65 27.51
N THR A 46 -31.81 33.33 27.42
CA THR A 46 -32.23 32.53 26.26
C THR A 46 -33.75 32.56 26.10
N VAL A 47 -34.51 32.44 27.20
CA VAL A 47 -35.98 32.55 27.19
C VAL A 47 -36.46 33.95 26.78
N ALA A 48 -35.74 35.01 27.17
CA ALA A 48 -36.07 36.38 26.77
C ALA A 48 -35.80 36.63 25.27
N GLU A 49 -34.73 36.04 24.72
CA GLU A 49 -34.33 36.18 23.32
C GLU A 49 -35.19 35.30 22.37
N PHE A 50 -35.72 34.19 22.88
CA PHE A 50 -36.67 33.31 22.16
C PHE A 50 -37.96 34.00 21.73
N ASN A 51 -38.40 35.05 22.44
CA ASN A 51 -39.59 35.83 22.07
C ASN A 51 -39.40 36.66 20.79
N THR A 52 -38.18 36.71 20.25
CA THR A 52 -37.82 37.48 19.05
C THR A 52 -37.43 36.61 17.84
N MET A 53 -37.32 35.29 18.01
CA MET A 53 -36.90 34.35 16.98
C MET A 53 -38.08 33.51 16.48
N ASP A 54 -38.27 33.51 15.16
CA ASP A 54 -39.41 32.93 14.46
C ASP A 54 -39.56 31.40 14.68
N HIS A 55 -40.50 31.00 15.52
CA HIS A 55 -41.22 29.71 15.65
C HIS A 55 -40.50 28.34 15.52
N LYS A 56 -39.17 28.28 15.42
CA LYS A 56 -38.45 27.01 15.15
C LYS A 56 -37.99 26.24 16.38
N VAL A 57 -38.00 26.85 17.56
CA VAL A 57 -37.63 26.18 18.80
C VAL A 57 -38.65 26.57 19.86
N ASN A 58 -39.31 25.59 20.50
CA ASN A 58 -40.26 25.86 21.57
C ASN A 58 -39.58 25.73 22.94
N LEU A 59 -40.12 26.43 23.93
CA LEU A 59 -39.69 26.32 25.32
C LEU A 59 -39.82 24.88 25.85
N ASP A 60 -40.85 24.16 25.40
CA ASP A 60 -41.07 22.74 25.71
C ASP A 60 -39.97 21.83 25.13
N ASP A 61 -39.45 22.14 23.94
CA ASP A 61 -38.35 21.39 23.32
C ASP A 61 -37.05 21.58 24.12
N LEU A 62 -36.80 22.79 24.62
CA LEU A 62 -35.65 23.06 25.50
C LEU A 62 -35.76 22.33 26.84
N PHE A 63 -36.95 22.30 27.45
CA PHE A 63 -37.17 21.52 28.68
C PHE A 63 -37.05 20.02 28.43
N ALA A 64 -37.50 19.52 27.29
CA ALA A 64 -37.33 18.13 26.89
C ALA A 64 -35.86 17.77 26.68
N LEU A 65 -35.08 18.64 26.03
CA LEU A 65 -33.63 18.48 25.88
C LEU A 65 -32.92 18.53 27.23
N PHE A 66 -33.24 19.51 28.08
CA PHE A 66 -32.67 19.61 29.43
C PHE A 66 -32.95 18.36 30.25
N ARG A 67 -34.20 17.88 30.22
CA ARG A 67 -34.60 16.61 30.85
C ARG A 67 -33.78 15.44 30.29
N ARG A 68 -33.63 15.36 28.96
CA ARG A 68 -32.88 14.29 28.30
C ARG A 68 -31.42 14.31 28.70
N VAL A 69 -30.77 15.47 28.76
CA VAL A 69 -29.38 15.61 29.23
C VAL A 69 -29.25 15.19 30.69
N MET A 70 -30.15 15.64 31.57
CA MET A 70 -30.15 15.31 33.01
C MET A 70 -30.35 13.81 33.27
N PHE A 71 -31.17 13.13 32.47
CA PHE A 71 -31.38 11.68 32.60
C PHE A 71 -30.36 10.85 31.81
N SER A 72 -29.65 11.44 30.85
CA SER A 72 -28.56 10.81 30.08
C SER A 72 -27.18 11.02 30.69
N VAL A 73 -27.08 11.50 31.95
CA VAL A 73 -25.80 11.65 32.66
C VAL A 73 -24.98 10.36 32.62
N ARG A 74 -25.62 9.19 32.79
CA ARG A 74 -24.95 7.89 32.70
C ARG A 74 -24.33 7.63 31.33
N ASP A 75 -25.05 7.99 30.26
CA ASP A 75 -24.56 7.77 28.89
C ASP A 75 -23.42 8.75 28.55
N ILE A 76 -23.49 9.98 29.06
CA ILE A 76 -22.40 10.98 28.95
C ILE A 76 -21.17 10.50 29.71
N THR A 77 -21.33 10.02 30.95
CA THR A 77 -20.24 9.43 31.73
C THR A 77 -19.59 8.27 31.00
N TYR A 78 -20.38 7.37 30.44
CA TYR A 78 -19.86 6.26 29.63
C TYR A 78 -19.05 6.74 28.41
N VAL A 79 -19.52 7.76 27.69
CA VAL A 79 -18.75 8.33 26.57
C VAL A 79 -17.45 8.96 27.04
N LEU A 80 -17.45 9.66 28.18
CA LEU A 80 -16.23 10.24 28.75
C LEU A 80 -15.22 9.15 29.16
N GLU A 81 -15.67 8.06 29.77
CA GLU A 81 -14.83 6.88 30.09
C GLU A 81 -14.25 6.25 28.81
N GLN A 82 -15.04 6.18 27.73
CA GLN A 82 -14.53 5.66 26.45
C GLN A 82 -13.52 6.60 25.78
N LEU A 83 -13.69 7.91 25.92
CA LEU A 83 -12.71 8.88 25.45
C LEU A 83 -11.39 8.75 26.23
N GLU A 84 -11.44 8.47 27.54
CA GLU A 84 -10.26 8.18 28.35
C GLU A 84 -9.54 6.93 27.83
N ASN A 85 -10.27 5.84 27.54
CA ASN A 85 -9.71 4.64 26.93
C ASN A 85 -9.05 4.92 25.56
N ILE A 86 -9.67 5.76 24.72
CA ILE A 86 -9.10 6.15 23.42
C ILE A 86 -7.84 7.00 23.58
N ILE A 87 -7.83 7.91 24.55
CA ILE A 87 -6.65 8.73 24.86
C ILE A 87 -5.50 7.85 25.36
N ASP A 88 -5.78 6.84 26.17
CA ASP A 88 -4.76 5.90 26.65
C ASP A 88 -4.24 4.98 25.53
N LEU A 89 -5.12 4.53 24.63
CA LEU A 89 -4.72 3.84 23.41
C LEU A 89 -3.86 4.74 22.51
N TRP A 90 -4.24 6.01 22.36
CA TRP A 90 -3.48 6.98 21.57
C TRP A 90 -2.09 7.24 22.19
N ARG A 91 -2.00 7.43 23.51
CA ARG A 91 -0.71 7.57 24.22
C ARG A 91 0.18 6.34 24.06
N THR A 92 -0.42 5.16 23.97
CA THR A 92 0.32 3.91 23.75
C THR A 92 0.82 3.78 22.30
N VAL A 93 0.00 4.21 21.33
CA VAL A 93 0.28 4.07 19.89
C VAL A 93 1.12 5.23 19.33
N GLU A 94 0.99 6.45 19.87
CA GLU A 94 1.71 7.66 19.45
C GLU A 94 3.24 7.44 19.31
N PRO A 95 3.96 6.88 20.30
CA PRO A 95 5.40 6.70 20.19
C PRO A 95 5.80 5.69 19.10
N MET A 96 4.94 4.72 18.79
CA MET A 96 5.18 3.76 17.70
C MET A 96 4.84 4.36 16.33
N THR A 97 3.87 5.26 16.28
CA THR A 97 3.38 5.85 15.03
C THR A 97 4.33 6.91 14.49
N LYS A 98 5.00 7.70 15.34
CA LYS A 98 5.93 8.74 14.88
C LYS A 98 7.07 8.18 14.01
N PRO A 99 7.82 7.13 14.41
CA PRO A 99 8.86 6.52 13.56
C PRO A 99 8.30 5.87 12.29
N LEU A 100 7.12 5.24 12.37
CA LEU A 100 6.45 4.63 11.21
C LEU A 100 6.02 5.69 10.20
N PHE A 101 5.49 6.82 10.66
CA PHE A 101 5.07 7.93 9.81
C PHE A 101 6.28 8.56 9.10
N LEU A 102 7.36 8.87 9.85
CA LEU A 102 8.58 9.42 9.26
C LEU A 102 9.21 8.45 8.24
N SER A 103 9.33 7.16 8.60
CA SER A 103 9.81 6.12 7.67
C SER A 103 8.93 6.00 6.43
N SER A 104 7.62 6.15 6.56
CA SER A 104 6.69 6.11 5.43
C SER A 104 6.89 7.33 4.53
N VAL A 105 7.03 8.53 5.10
CA VAL A 105 7.30 9.75 4.34
C VAL A 105 8.64 9.65 3.60
N GLU A 106 9.70 9.14 4.24
CA GLU A 106 10.99 8.90 3.58
C GLU A 106 10.88 7.84 2.48
N ALA A 107 10.13 6.77 2.71
CA ALA A 107 9.88 5.75 1.69
C ALA A 107 9.14 6.36 0.49
N PHE A 108 8.10 7.15 0.72
CA PHE A 108 7.34 7.84 -0.32
C PHE A 108 8.18 8.86 -1.09
N ASP A 109 8.95 9.70 -0.40
CA ASP A 109 9.88 10.66 -1.01
C ASP A 109 10.94 9.93 -1.85
N SER A 110 11.49 8.81 -1.34
CA SER A 110 12.45 8.01 -2.09
C SER A 110 11.85 7.38 -3.35
N MET A 111 10.58 6.95 -3.29
CA MET A 111 9.85 6.41 -4.44
C MET A 111 9.55 7.50 -5.46
N GLU A 112 9.17 8.69 -5.01
CA GLU A 112 8.95 9.85 -5.89
C GLU A 112 10.25 10.27 -6.58
N ARG A 113 11.35 10.46 -5.82
CA ARG A 113 12.67 10.81 -6.38
C ARG A 113 13.20 9.79 -7.39
N LYS A 114 12.93 8.50 -7.18
CA LYS A 114 13.33 7.43 -8.10
C LYS A 114 12.41 7.29 -9.32
N GLY A 115 11.35 8.11 -9.40
CA GLY A 115 10.31 8.02 -10.43
C GLY A 115 9.53 6.71 -10.35
N THR A 116 9.49 6.05 -9.19
CA THR A 116 8.82 4.75 -9.02
C THR A 116 7.31 4.89 -9.25
N PHE A 117 6.70 5.98 -8.80
CA PHE A 117 5.29 6.27 -9.06
C PHE A 117 4.99 6.46 -10.55
N GLU A 118 5.86 7.17 -11.27
CA GLU A 118 5.72 7.36 -12.72
C GLU A 118 5.84 6.03 -13.47
N LYS A 119 6.81 5.18 -13.10
CA LYS A 119 6.98 3.84 -13.68
C LYS A 119 5.78 2.94 -13.40
N LEU A 120 5.26 2.94 -12.17
CA LEU A 120 4.05 2.17 -11.81
C LEU A 120 2.82 2.67 -12.56
N SER A 121 2.69 3.99 -12.73
CA SER A 121 1.60 4.59 -13.49
C SER A 121 1.69 4.21 -14.97
N ALA A 122 2.89 4.25 -15.56
CA ALA A 122 3.12 3.81 -16.94
C ALA A 122 2.81 2.31 -17.14
N LEU A 123 3.18 1.46 -16.18
CA LEU A 123 2.80 0.04 -16.20
C LEU A 123 1.29 -0.16 -16.10
N GLY A 124 0.61 0.63 -15.25
CA GLY A 124 -0.84 0.65 -15.16
C GLY A 124 -1.51 1.10 -16.46
N GLU A 125 -0.96 2.10 -17.13
CA GLU A 125 -1.46 2.60 -18.41
C GLU A 125 -1.27 1.57 -19.53
N ILE A 126 -0.14 0.87 -19.56
CA ILE A 126 0.07 -0.29 -20.45
C ILE A 126 -0.98 -1.36 -20.17
N GLY A 127 -1.24 -1.66 -18.89
CA GLY A 127 -2.28 -2.60 -18.47
C GLY A 127 -3.68 -2.18 -18.94
N SER A 128 -4.05 -0.91 -18.78
CA SER A 128 -5.34 -0.36 -19.21
C SER A 128 -5.49 -0.43 -20.73
N LYS A 129 -4.51 0.07 -21.48
CA LYS A 129 -4.52 0.01 -22.96
C LYS A 129 -4.59 -1.42 -23.47
N THR A 130 -3.91 -2.34 -22.78
CA THR A 130 -3.95 -3.76 -23.12
C THR A 130 -5.33 -4.35 -22.84
N ALA A 131 -5.94 -4.04 -21.70
CA ALA A 131 -7.30 -4.49 -21.35
C ALA A 131 -8.39 -3.89 -22.24
N GLU A 132 -8.20 -2.67 -22.74
CA GLU A 132 -9.12 -2.02 -23.69
C GLU A 132 -9.00 -2.60 -25.11
N SER A 133 -7.79 -2.98 -25.52
CA SER A 133 -7.51 -3.39 -26.91
C SER A 133 -7.58 -4.90 -27.13
N PHE A 134 -7.43 -5.70 -26.06
CA PHE A 134 -7.33 -7.15 -26.13
C PHE A 134 -8.26 -7.82 -25.12
N SER A 135 -8.86 -8.94 -25.52
CA SER A 135 -9.66 -9.76 -24.61
C SER A 135 -8.79 -10.44 -23.56
N ALA A 136 -9.40 -10.86 -22.44
CA ALA A 136 -8.68 -11.55 -21.37
C ALA A 136 -7.93 -12.81 -21.85
N ASP A 137 -8.47 -13.53 -22.84
CA ASP A 137 -7.81 -14.70 -23.43
C ASP A 137 -6.62 -14.32 -24.30
N GLN A 138 -6.71 -13.21 -25.04
CA GLN A 138 -5.57 -12.70 -25.81
C GLN A 138 -4.42 -12.26 -24.88
N ILE A 139 -4.74 -11.60 -23.76
CA ILE A 139 -3.73 -11.20 -22.76
C ILE A 139 -3.06 -12.43 -22.14
N ARG A 140 -3.82 -13.49 -21.85
CA ARG A 140 -3.27 -14.75 -21.33
C ARG A 140 -2.33 -15.41 -22.34
N ASN A 141 -2.74 -15.50 -23.60
CA ASN A 141 -1.90 -16.06 -24.68
C ASN A 141 -0.65 -15.20 -24.96
N MET A 142 -0.74 -13.88 -24.81
CA MET A 142 0.43 -12.99 -24.88
C MET A 142 1.42 -13.27 -23.76
N GLY A 143 0.94 -13.56 -22.54
CA GLY A 143 1.80 -13.97 -21.42
C GLY A 143 2.62 -15.22 -21.74
N GLU A 144 1.99 -16.25 -22.31
CA GLU A 144 2.69 -17.47 -22.74
C GLU A 144 3.70 -17.20 -23.87
N THR A 145 3.31 -16.36 -24.82
CA THR A 145 4.18 -15.94 -25.94
C THR A 145 5.40 -15.15 -25.43
N LEU A 146 5.22 -14.28 -24.44
CA LEU A 146 6.31 -13.54 -23.80
C LEU A 146 7.28 -14.48 -23.07
N VAL A 147 6.77 -15.48 -22.34
CA VAL A 147 7.62 -16.48 -21.69
C VAL A 147 8.44 -17.24 -22.74
N PHE A 148 7.83 -17.65 -23.86
CA PHE A 148 8.56 -18.26 -24.96
C PHE A 148 9.69 -17.37 -25.50
N PHE A 149 9.41 -16.08 -25.76
CA PHE A 149 10.42 -15.14 -26.23
C PHE A 149 11.56 -14.98 -25.22
N LEU A 150 11.27 -14.91 -23.92
CA LEU A 150 12.29 -14.84 -22.87
C LEU A 150 13.16 -16.10 -22.85
N THR A 151 12.57 -17.28 -23.02
CA THR A 151 13.34 -18.53 -23.14
C THR A 151 14.23 -18.55 -24.39
N VAL A 152 13.76 -18.01 -25.51
CA VAL A 152 14.61 -17.87 -26.72
C VAL A 152 15.77 -16.90 -26.47
N LEU A 153 15.50 -15.77 -25.81
CA LEU A 153 16.53 -14.78 -25.43
C LEU A 153 17.58 -15.38 -24.48
N GLU A 154 17.15 -16.19 -23.53
CA GLU A 154 18.04 -16.93 -22.64
C GLU A 154 18.92 -17.92 -23.43
N ARG A 155 18.31 -18.68 -24.35
CA ARG A 155 19.06 -19.60 -25.24
C ARG A 155 20.07 -18.86 -26.12
N ILE A 156 19.70 -17.71 -26.67
CA ILE A 156 20.62 -16.86 -27.44
C ILE A 156 21.75 -16.32 -26.55
N SER A 157 21.48 -16.04 -25.28
CA SER A 157 22.48 -15.55 -24.32
C SER A 157 23.49 -16.62 -23.92
N ASN A 158 23.26 -17.90 -24.24
CA ASN A 158 24.25 -18.95 -24.00
C ASN A 158 25.53 -18.68 -24.80
N PRO A 159 26.72 -18.84 -24.18
CA PRO A 159 28.01 -18.53 -24.82
C PRO A 159 28.21 -19.24 -26.15
N GLU A 160 27.81 -20.51 -26.24
CA GLU A 160 27.91 -21.31 -27.48
C GLU A 160 27.04 -20.77 -28.61
N THR A 161 25.81 -20.33 -28.30
CA THR A 161 24.89 -19.78 -29.30
C THR A 161 25.33 -18.38 -29.75
N ARG A 162 25.84 -17.55 -28.83
CA ARG A 162 26.47 -16.26 -29.18
C ARG A 162 27.65 -16.43 -30.13
N ALA A 163 28.56 -17.36 -29.84
CA ALA A 163 29.74 -17.59 -30.68
C ALA A 163 29.39 -18.05 -32.11
N VAL A 164 28.31 -18.82 -32.29
CA VAL A 164 27.82 -19.20 -33.62
C VAL A 164 27.16 -18.03 -34.32
N LEU A 165 26.34 -17.24 -33.61
CA LEU A 165 25.68 -16.06 -34.16
C LEU A 165 26.67 -14.97 -34.59
N GLU A 166 27.69 -14.69 -33.77
CA GLU A 166 28.76 -13.74 -34.12
C GLU A 166 29.46 -14.15 -35.40
N LYS A 167 29.89 -15.42 -35.53
CA LYS A 167 30.51 -15.94 -36.75
C LYS A 167 29.61 -15.84 -37.98
N LEU A 168 28.30 -16.04 -37.82
CA LEU A 168 27.33 -15.89 -38.91
C LEU A 168 27.17 -14.42 -39.34
N VAL A 169 27.09 -13.50 -38.37
CA VAL A 169 27.01 -12.06 -38.64
C VAL A 169 28.28 -11.59 -39.33
N ASP A 170 29.45 -11.96 -38.81
CA ASP A 170 30.75 -11.61 -39.39
C ASP A 170 30.85 -12.10 -40.84
N ALA A 171 30.49 -13.37 -41.09
CA ALA A 171 30.48 -13.94 -42.44
C ALA A 171 29.53 -13.21 -43.40
N MET A 172 28.38 -12.72 -42.93
CA MET A 172 27.46 -11.92 -43.75
C MET A 172 28.00 -10.51 -44.03
N THR A 173 28.75 -9.93 -43.08
CA THR A 173 29.34 -8.59 -43.24
C THR A 173 30.62 -8.59 -44.08
N GLU A 174 31.39 -9.69 -44.09
CA GLU A 174 32.57 -9.84 -44.94
C GLU A 174 32.23 -10.03 -46.42
N VAL A 175 31.02 -10.51 -46.72
CA VAL A 175 30.57 -10.67 -48.10
C VAL A 175 30.14 -9.32 -48.66
N ASP A 176 31.05 -8.65 -49.35
CA ASP A 176 30.73 -7.49 -50.19
C ASP A 176 29.96 -7.93 -51.44
N LEU A 177 28.64 -7.96 -51.31
CA LEU A 177 27.71 -8.32 -52.38
C LEU A 177 27.84 -7.42 -53.63
N ALA A 178 28.40 -6.21 -53.50
CA ALA A 178 28.58 -5.30 -54.62
C ALA A 178 29.80 -5.65 -55.50
N SER A 179 30.76 -6.42 -54.98
CA SER A 179 31.99 -6.79 -55.70
C SER A 179 32.06 -8.26 -56.11
N VAL A 180 30.98 -9.02 -55.94
CA VAL A 180 30.90 -10.44 -56.32
C VAL A 180 31.02 -10.59 -57.84
N LYS A 181 32.15 -11.13 -58.30
CA LYS A 181 32.37 -11.47 -59.71
C LYS A 181 31.75 -12.83 -60.04
N GLY A 182 31.02 -12.91 -61.15
CA GLY A 182 30.50 -14.17 -61.66
C GLY A 182 31.62 -15.18 -61.92
N VAL A 183 31.40 -16.42 -61.48
CA VAL A 183 32.41 -17.49 -61.59
C VAL A 183 32.11 -18.35 -62.82
N GLY A 184 33.06 -18.46 -63.75
CA GLY A 184 32.93 -19.34 -64.93
C GLY A 184 33.05 -20.84 -64.56
N VAL A 185 32.73 -21.73 -65.50
CA VAL A 185 32.67 -23.19 -65.30
C VAL A 185 33.94 -23.78 -64.66
N ILE A 186 35.12 -23.31 -65.07
CA ILE A 186 36.43 -23.71 -64.51
C ILE A 186 36.62 -23.14 -63.10
N GLY A 187 36.22 -21.88 -62.89
CA GLY A 187 36.29 -21.24 -61.59
C GLY A 187 35.36 -21.90 -60.56
N MET A 188 34.20 -22.41 -61.00
CA MET A 188 33.27 -23.16 -60.19
C MET A 188 33.87 -24.51 -59.77
N ALA A 189 34.50 -25.23 -60.70
CA ALA A 189 35.22 -26.47 -60.38
C ALA A 189 36.38 -26.24 -59.39
N LYS A 190 37.13 -25.14 -59.56
CA LYS A 190 38.19 -24.73 -58.62
C LYS A 190 37.64 -24.33 -57.25
N ALA A 191 36.51 -23.62 -57.21
CA ALA A 191 35.85 -23.19 -55.98
C ALA A 191 35.34 -24.38 -55.17
N MET A 192 34.75 -25.39 -55.83
CA MET A 192 34.34 -26.64 -55.16
C MET A 192 35.50 -27.42 -54.54
N GLY A 193 36.72 -27.29 -55.09
CA GLY A 193 37.92 -27.90 -54.53
C GLY A 193 38.56 -27.12 -53.38
N SER A 194 38.08 -25.92 -53.06
CA SER A 194 38.65 -25.10 -51.98
C SER A 194 38.29 -25.64 -50.59
N LYS A 195 39.21 -25.47 -49.62
CA LYS A 195 38.99 -25.88 -48.23
C LYS A 195 37.77 -25.19 -47.60
N ASP A 196 37.54 -23.92 -47.92
CA ASP A 196 36.41 -23.16 -47.38
C ASP A 196 35.08 -23.72 -47.87
N MET A 197 34.98 -24.05 -49.16
CA MET A 197 33.79 -24.69 -49.73
C MET A 197 33.57 -26.10 -49.18
N GLN A 198 34.63 -26.89 -49.00
CA GLN A 198 34.54 -28.22 -48.37
C GLN A 198 34.07 -28.13 -46.91
N ASN A 199 34.59 -27.18 -46.14
CA ASN A 199 34.16 -26.92 -44.77
C ASN A 199 32.69 -26.47 -44.71
N GLY A 200 32.28 -25.54 -45.59
CA GLY A 200 30.90 -25.08 -45.69
C GLY A 200 29.91 -26.20 -46.05
N LEU A 201 30.27 -27.04 -47.03
CA LEU A 201 29.48 -28.23 -47.38
C LEU A 201 29.40 -29.24 -46.22
N GLY A 202 30.50 -29.42 -45.47
CA GLY A 202 30.52 -30.26 -44.28
C GLY A 202 29.56 -29.77 -43.19
N VAL A 203 29.57 -28.46 -42.89
CA VAL A 203 28.63 -27.84 -41.95
C VAL A 203 27.19 -27.99 -42.43
N ALA A 204 26.92 -27.72 -43.71
CA ALA A 204 25.59 -27.88 -44.30
C ALA A 204 25.07 -29.32 -44.18
N LEU A 205 25.92 -30.32 -44.42
CA LEU A 205 25.56 -31.73 -44.26
C LEU A 205 25.24 -32.08 -42.80
N GLU A 206 26.00 -31.57 -41.84
CA GLU A 206 25.71 -31.79 -40.41
C GLU A 206 24.41 -31.08 -39.98
N MET A 207 24.12 -29.89 -40.50
CA MET A 207 22.83 -29.22 -40.26
C MET A 207 21.66 -30.03 -40.84
N VAL A 208 21.79 -30.56 -42.06
CA VAL A 208 20.77 -31.42 -42.67
C VAL A 208 20.57 -32.71 -41.88
N LYS A 209 21.66 -33.34 -41.39
CA LYS A 209 21.55 -34.50 -40.49
C LYS A 209 20.86 -34.16 -39.18
N ALA A 210 21.17 -33.02 -38.58
CA ALA A 210 20.54 -32.55 -37.35
C ALA A 210 19.04 -32.33 -37.55
N LEU A 211 18.63 -31.68 -38.65
CA LEU A 211 17.22 -31.52 -39.02
C LEU A 211 16.52 -32.87 -39.23
N GLY A 212 17.22 -33.85 -39.81
CA GLY A 212 16.70 -35.22 -39.95
C GLY A 212 16.37 -35.90 -38.61
N LYS A 213 17.09 -35.57 -37.54
CA LYS A 213 16.85 -36.10 -36.18
C LYS A 213 15.67 -35.45 -35.45
N ILE A 214 15.16 -34.32 -35.94
CA ILE A 214 13.99 -33.63 -35.37
C ILE A 214 12.68 -34.35 -35.74
N LYS A 215 12.73 -35.28 -36.71
CA LYS A 215 11.55 -36.02 -37.19
C LYS A 215 11.25 -37.29 -36.38
N GLU A 216 12.07 -37.64 -35.39
CA GLU A 216 11.74 -38.63 -34.35
C GLU A 216 11.12 -37.94 -33.13
#